data_AF-A0A2M9Y7S6-F1
#
_entry.id   AF-A0A2M9Y7S6-F1
#
_cell.length_a   1.000
_cell.length_b   1.000
_cell.length_c   1.000
_cell.angle_alpha   90.00
_cell.angle_beta   90.00
_cell.angle_gamma   90.00
#
_symmetry.space_group_name_H-M   'P 1'
#
loop_
_entity.id
_entity.type
_entity.pdbx_description
1 polymer ?
#
loop_
_entity_poly.entity_id
_entity_poly.type
_entity_poly.pdbx_seq_one_letter_code
_entity_poly.pdbx_strand_id
1 'polypeptide(L)'
;MFSKRKNAVLFFLAFSLFPSLSFAVSYEEAYELEKLSPVFAIPLYEEVVRSSGTGDFKKTASSRLYFLYEKFNKYLPAIQYQTRAGSLKNKKGEWSSLVKTLSDGLGVTPFSLLAVINSCSKETPVWIPPEPTVHPETGELIQPTPPDPYRVLSKKENHSLIRLCYSLKMKQRDFEGWDNIFFYLFSKDVLTKDEALPLWVGSSIQSGKGTPYKRVFLSGRFKDLSNESKSDLLFLYAKFLRHSGKFESSTRYFLTSGTYASSKRGKWETAKNLLIMDRKKEACAMIGDSFNAGDESEILMKKICQSGNWDWIQTYLPALKILMRENPDPVFAYALEGGGREAIDLFVKQVGSKTSDKDDDSEEDSESADILNKLIPPESRNKFPFWDARDKEADLVVPDRAKYLCKVIRRPFFGTPSIQPQFCKEVSPGSLETLLSIVAEEEEEASFAFADPAYLPLSVKWIWKNGSESESNAESTQPKVLGPSSEPGPWNLEFIVYRKILNRAYAEIRIKDKYFVVSVKPSYVVWSKN
;
A
#
# COMPACT_ATOMS: atom_id res chain seq x y z
N MET A 1 -0.21 -54.89 26.02
CA MET A 1 -0.95 -53.60 26.06
C MET A 1 -0.10 -52.44 25.48
N PHE A 2 0.50 -52.60 24.30
CA PHE A 2 1.50 -51.64 23.75
C PHE A 2 1.34 -51.30 22.24
N SER A 3 0.18 -51.59 21.64
CA SER A 3 -0.03 -51.39 20.19
C SER A 3 -0.76 -50.08 19.82
N LYS A 4 -1.51 -49.46 20.74
CA LYS A 4 -2.35 -48.29 20.41
C LYS A 4 -1.63 -46.93 20.37
N ARG A 5 -0.41 -46.79 20.94
CA ARG A 5 0.31 -45.50 21.00
C ARG A 5 1.14 -45.17 19.76
N LYS A 6 1.55 -46.16 18.97
CA LYS A 6 2.40 -45.91 17.78
C LYS A 6 1.63 -45.32 16.59
N ASN A 7 0.33 -45.60 16.48
CA ASN A 7 -0.50 -45.06 15.38
C ASN A 7 -0.85 -43.58 15.56
N ALA A 8 -0.92 -43.08 16.80
CA ALA A 8 -1.18 -41.65 17.07
C ALA A 8 0.03 -40.76 16.74
N VAL A 9 1.25 -41.25 17.00
CA VAL A 9 2.50 -40.53 16.69
C VAL A 9 2.77 -40.51 15.18
N LEU A 10 2.42 -41.58 14.45
CA LEU A 10 2.53 -41.62 12.99
C LEU A 10 1.48 -40.73 12.30
N PHE A 11 0.28 -40.58 12.86
CA PHE A 11 -0.73 -39.64 12.37
C PHE A 11 -0.30 -38.17 12.57
N PHE A 12 0.31 -37.85 13.72
CA PHE A 12 0.83 -36.50 13.98
C PHE A 12 2.06 -36.15 13.13
N LEU A 13 2.91 -37.13 12.82
CA LEU A 13 4.06 -36.95 11.92
C LEU A 13 3.66 -36.87 10.43
N ALA A 14 2.59 -37.55 10.01
CA ALA A 14 2.06 -37.39 8.66
C ALA A 14 1.44 -36.00 8.42
N PHE A 15 0.90 -35.36 9.48
CA PHE A 15 0.31 -34.03 9.39
C PHE A 15 1.37 -32.90 9.37
N SER A 16 2.59 -33.15 9.85
CA SER A 16 3.68 -32.16 9.85
C SER A 16 4.57 -32.19 8.61
N LEU A 17 4.42 -33.20 7.73
CA LEU A 17 5.25 -33.38 6.53
C LEU A 17 4.57 -32.91 5.22
N PHE A 18 3.31 -32.46 5.25
CA PHE A 18 2.59 -31.91 4.08
C PHE A 18 1.84 -30.62 4.44
N PRO A 19 2.45 -29.42 4.32
CA PRO A 19 1.74 -28.16 4.59
C PRO A 19 0.72 -27.78 3.52
N SER A 20 0.51 -28.62 2.50
CA SER A 20 -0.51 -28.44 1.47
C SER A 20 -1.64 -29.47 1.64
N LEU A 21 -2.43 -29.34 2.71
CA LEU A 21 -3.82 -29.80 2.62
C LEU A 21 -4.53 -28.87 1.64
N SER A 22 -4.50 -29.23 0.36
CA SER A 22 -5.42 -28.69 -0.63
C SER A 22 -6.83 -28.98 -0.13
N PHE A 23 -7.56 -27.95 0.28
CA PHE A 23 -9.01 -28.08 0.44
C PHE A 23 -9.53 -28.55 -0.92
N ALA A 24 -10.04 -29.77 -1.00
CA ALA A 24 -10.62 -30.28 -2.23
C ALA A 24 -11.94 -29.54 -2.47
N VAL A 25 -11.86 -28.40 -3.15
CA VAL A 25 -13.03 -27.61 -3.55
C VAL A 25 -13.72 -28.34 -4.70
N SER A 26 -15.02 -28.58 -4.57
CA SER A 26 -15.79 -29.20 -5.64
C SER A 26 -16.33 -28.15 -6.62
N TYR A 27 -16.57 -28.57 -7.87
CA TYR A 27 -17.25 -27.73 -8.85
C TYR A 27 -18.64 -27.28 -8.36
N GLU A 28 -19.35 -28.15 -7.64
CA GLU A 28 -20.69 -27.87 -7.13
C GLU A 28 -20.68 -26.76 -6.08
N GLU A 29 -19.72 -26.77 -5.16
CA GLU A 29 -19.53 -25.69 -4.17
C GLU A 29 -19.29 -24.33 -4.85
N ALA A 30 -18.46 -24.32 -5.90
CA ALA A 30 -18.21 -23.11 -6.70
C ALA A 30 -19.49 -22.62 -7.40
N TYR A 31 -20.27 -23.56 -7.96
CA TYR A 31 -21.52 -23.26 -8.66
C TYR A 31 -22.62 -22.72 -7.74
N GLU A 32 -22.78 -23.30 -6.56
CA GLU A 32 -23.74 -22.80 -5.57
C GLU A 32 -23.36 -21.40 -5.06
N LEU A 33 -22.07 -21.15 -4.83
CA LEU A 33 -21.61 -19.80 -4.46
C LEU A 33 -21.78 -18.80 -5.61
N GLU A 34 -21.63 -19.23 -6.88
CA GLU A 34 -21.82 -18.36 -8.04
C GLU A 34 -23.23 -17.77 -8.06
N LYS A 35 -24.26 -18.58 -7.76
CA LYS A 35 -25.67 -18.14 -7.72
C LYS A 35 -25.90 -17.02 -6.70
N LEU A 36 -25.19 -17.07 -5.57
CA LEU A 36 -25.35 -16.12 -4.47
C LEU A 36 -24.46 -14.90 -4.63
N SER A 37 -23.21 -15.12 -5.04
CA SER A 37 -22.19 -14.08 -5.11
C SER A 37 -21.11 -14.43 -6.15
N PRO A 38 -21.34 -14.11 -7.43
CA PRO A 38 -20.51 -14.61 -8.52
C PRO A 38 -19.01 -14.25 -8.42
N VAL A 39 -18.65 -13.11 -7.82
CA VAL A 39 -17.24 -12.73 -7.65
C VAL A 39 -16.49 -13.64 -6.67
N PHE A 40 -17.17 -14.14 -5.63
CA PHE A 40 -16.56 -15.02 -4.62
C PHE A 40 -16.47 -16.47 -5.08
N ALA A 41 -17.16 -16.85 -6.16
CA ALA A 41 -17.00 -18.15 -6.79
C ALA A 41 -15.69 -18.26 -7.60
N ILE A 42 -15.11 -17.13 -8.03
CA ILE A 42 -13.85 -17.09 -8.79
C ILE A 42 -12.73 -17.90 -8.10
N PRO A 43 -12.34 -17.63 -6.83
CA PRO A 43 -11.26 -18.37 -6.18
C PRO A 43 -11.57 -19.87 -6.03
N LEU A 44 -12.85 -20.26 -5.92
CA LEU A 44 -13.25 -21.67 -5.89
C LEU A 44 -13.04 -22.34 -7.25
N TYR A 45 -13.47 -21.68 -8.33
CA TYR A 45 -13.23 -22.17 -9.69
C TYR A 45 -11.74 -22.24 -10.03
N GLU A 46 -10.92 -21.29 -9.59
CA GLU A 46 -9.46 -21.34 -9.74
C GLU A 46 -8.89 -22.59 -9.05
N GLU A 47 -9.33 -22.91 -7.83
CA GLU A 47 -8.87 -24.09 -7.10
C GLU A 47 -9.36 -25.40 -7.74
N VAL A 48 -10.59 -25.45 -8.26
CA VAL A 48 -11.10 -26.61 -9.04
C VAL A 48 -10.22 -26.86 -10.26
N VAL A 49 -9.89 -25.80 -11.02
CA VAL A 49 -9.03 -25.92 -12.22
C VAL A 49 -7.61 -26.39 -11.85
N ARG A 50 -7.11 -25.98 -10.68
CA ARG A 50 -5.78 -26.33 -10.17
C ARG A 50 -5.71 -27.76 -9.63
N SER A 51 -6.74 -28.22 -8.92
CA SER A 51 -6.75 -29.48 -8.16
C SER A 51 -7.38 -30.67 -8.88
N SER A 52 -8.28 -30.44 -9.85
CA SER A 52 -8.99 -31.52 -10.55
C SER A 52 -8.07 -32.34 -11.49
N GLY A 53 -7.98 -33.64 -11.23
CA GLY A 53 -7.24 -34.61 -12.05
C GLY A 53 -8.01 -35.17 -13.26
N THR A 54 -9.27 -34.78 -13.48
CA THR A 54 -10.15 -35.36 -14.53
C THR A 54 -10.79 -34.28 -15.43
N GLY A 55 -10.86 -34.58 -16.73
CA GLY A 55 -10.88 -33.61 -17.83
C GLY A 55 -12.17 -32.83 -18.11
N ASP A 56 -13.32 -33.20 -17.54
CA ASP A 56 -14.61 -32.57 -17.90
C ASP A 56 -14.96 -31.40 -16.98
N PHE A 57 -14.94 -31.59 -15.65
CA PHE A 57 -15.19 -30.49 -14.71
C PHE A 57 -14.13 -29.39 -14.81
N LYS A 58 -12.88 -29.76 -15.11
CA LYS A 58 -11.81 -28.79 -15.37
C LYS A 58 -12.15 -27.86 -16.53
N LYS A 59 -12.62 -28.41 -17.65
CA LYS A 59 -13.01 -27.63 -18.85
C LYS A 59 -14.25 -26.77 -18.59
N THR A 60 -15.24 -27.30 -17.88
CA THR A 60 -16.45 -26.54 -17.54
C THR A 60 -16.14 -25.39 -16.57
N ALA A 61 -15.41 -25.65 -15.48
CA ALA A 61 -14.94 -24.64 -14.54
C ALA A 61 -14.12 -23.55 -15.25
N SER A 62 -13.23 -23.97 -16.15
CA SER A 62 -12.42 -23.08 -16.97
C SER A 62 -13.24 -22.13 -17.84
N SER A 63 -14.28 -22.64 -18.52
CA SER A 63 -15.19 -21.84 -19.33
C SER A 63 -15.98 -20.84 -18.48
N ARG A 64 -16.51 -21.29 -17.34
CA ARG A 64 -17.21 -20.42 -16.36
C ARG A 64 -16.29 -19.30 -15.86
N LEU A 65 -15.08 -19.65 -15.45
CA LEU A 65 -14.09 -18.72 -14.92
C LEU A 65 -13.76 -17.59 -15.92
N TYR A 66 -13.69 -17.91 -17.22
CA TYR A 66 -13.52 -16.91 -18.27
C TYR A 66 -14.62 -15.83 -18.26
N PHE A 67 -15.89 -16.25 -18.24
CA PHE A 67 -17.02 -15.32 -18.21
C PHE A 67 -17.06 -14.49 -16.92
N LEU A 68 -16.70 -15.11 -15.79
CA LEU A 68 -16.62 -14.39 -14.51
C LEU A 68 -15.52 -13.35 -14.54
N TYR A 69 -14.34 -13.67 -15.07
CA TYR A 69 -13.27 -12.69 -15.22
C TYR A 69 -13.64 -11.52 -16.12
N GLU A 70 -14.32 -11.77 -17.23
CA GLU A 70 -14.81 -10.70 -18.11
C GLU A 70 -15.85 -9.83 -17.40
N LYS A 71 -16.82 -10.45 -16.72
CA LYS A 71 -17.88 -9.75 -15.98
C LYS A 71 -17.34 -8.85 -14.86
N PHE A 72 -16.27 -9.28 -14.18
CA PHE A 72 -15.68 -8.56 -13.04
C PHE A 72 -14.36 -7.86 -13.37
N ASN A 73 -14.03 -7.68 -14.66
CA ASN A 73 -12.85 -6.95 -15.12
C ASN A 73 -11.51 -7.50 -14.56
N LYS A 74 -11.41 -8.81 -14.33
CA LYS A 74 -10.19 -9.49 -13.88
C LYS A 74 -9.28 -9.80 -15.08
N TYR A 75 -8.85 -8.75 -15.79
CA TYR A 75 -8.22 -8.89 -17.11
C TYR A 75 -6.92 -9.71 -17.12
N LEU A 76 -6.03 -9.51 -16.14
CA LEU A 76 -4.73 -10.21 -16.14
C LEU A 76 -4.86 -11.72 -15.95
N PRO A 77 -5.56 -12.24 -14.91
CA PRO A 77 -5.85 -13.66 -14.82
C PRO A 77 -6.54 -14.21 -16.08
N ALA A 78 -7.48 -13.46 -16.66
CA ALA A 78 -8.18 -13.87 -17.88
C ALA A 78 -7.24 -14.03 -19.08
N ILE A 79 -6.37 -13.05 -19.32
CA ILE A 79 -5.40 -13.08 -20.43
C ILE A 79 -4.38 -14.19 -20.21
N GLN A 80 -3.85 -14.35 -18.99
CA GLN A 80 -2.91 -15.43 -18.67
C GLN A 80 -3.56 -16.81 -18.84
N TYR A 81 -4.83 -16.93 -18.44
CA TYR A 81 -5.62 -18.13 -18.61
C TYR A 81 -5.84 -18.45 -20.10
N GLN A 82 -6.32 -17.48 -20.89
CA GLN A 82 -6.50 -17.64 -22.34
C GLN A 82 -5.19 -17.99 -23.05
N THR A 83 -4.09 -17.34 -22.69
CA THR A 83 -2.77 -17.64 -23.29
C THR A 83 -2.38 -19.12 -23.10
N ARG A 84 -2.80 -19.75 -22.00
CA ARG A 84 -2.55 -21.19 -21.73
C ARG A 84 -3.60 -22.12 -22.35
N ALA A 85 -4.86 -21.69 -22.43
CA ALA A 85 -6.00 -22.51 -22.85
C ALA A 85 -6.32 -22.46 -24.35
N GLY A 86 -5.88 -21.43 -25.09
CA GLY A 86 -6.12 -21.27 -26.53
C GLY A 86 -6.43 -19.84 -26.99
N SER A 87 -6.43 -19.64 -28.31
CA SER A 87 -6.35 -18.36 -29.05
C SER A 87 -7.02 -17.13 -28.39
N LEU A 88 -6.20 -16.11 -28.12
CA LEU A 88 -6.58 -14.73 -27.77
C LEU A 88 -7.27 -13.98 -28.92
N LYS A 89 -7.36 -14.62 -30.09
CA LYS A 89 -8.03 -14.11 -31.29
C LYS A 89 -9.23 -14.97 -31.63
N ASN A 90 -10.28 -14.34 -32.14
CA ASN A 90 -11.43 -15.05 -32.70
C ASN A 90 -11.06 -15.75 -34.03
N LYS A 91 -11.99 -16.53 -34.59
CA LYS A 91 -11.79 -17.21 -35.88
C LYS A 91 -11.51 -16.27 -37.06
N LYS A 92 -11.81 -14.97 -36.91
CA LYS A 92 -11.54 -13.92 -37.91
C LYS A 92 -10.17 -13.25 -37.71
N GLY A 93 -9.38 -13.67 -36.71
CA GLY A 93 -8.07 -13.10 -36.40
C GLY A 93 -8.12 -11.82 -35.55
N GLU A 94 -9.29 -11.42 -35.06
CA GLU A 94 -9.45 -10.22 -34.22
C GLU A 94 -9.20 -10.55 -32.76
N TRP A 95 -8.56 -9.63 -32.03
CA TRP A 95 -8.34 -9.76 -30.58
C TRP A 95 -9.64 -9.86 -29.79
N SER A 96 -9.60 -10.61 -28.69
CA SER A 96 -10.72 -10.71 -27.74
C SER A 96 -11.11 -9.34 -27.16
N SER A 97 -12.36 -9.22 -26.72
CA SER A 97 -12.91 -8.04 -26.04
C SER A 97 -12.03 -7.61 -24.86
N LEU A 98 -11.54 -8.58 -24.08
CA LEU A 98 -10.66 -8.35 -22.94
C LEU A 98 -9.35 -7.66 -23.32
N VAL A 99 -8.67 -8.20 -24.35
CA VAL A 99 -7.39 -7.66 -24.80
C VAL A 99 -7.58 -6.26 -25.37
N LYS A 100 -8.61 -6.05 -26.18
CA LYS A 100 -8.93 -4.72 -26.74
C LYS A 100 -9.26 -3.71 -25.66
N THR A 101 -10.16 -4.05 -24.74
CA THR A 101 -10.57 -3.14 -23.65
C THR A 101 -9.38 -2.73 -22.80
N LEU A 102 -8.50 -3.67 -22.44
CA LEU A 102 -7.31 -3.38 -21.66
C LEU A 102 -6.27 -2.59 -22.45
N SER A 103 -6.03 -2.94 -23.71
CA SER A 103 -5.06 -2.24 -24.55
C SER A 103 -5.48 -0.80 -24.83
N ASP A 104 -6.76 -0.59 -25.15
CA ASP A 104 -7.34 0.70 -25.45
C ASP A 104 -7.37 1.58 -24.19
N GLY A 105 -7.73 1.00 -23.04
CA GLY A 105 -7.71 1.69 -21.74
C GLY A 105 -6.31 2.11 -21.28
N LEU A 106 -5.27 1.39 -21.71
CA LEU A 106 -3.86 1.73 -21.44
C LEU A 106 -3.22 2.60 -22.52
N GLY A 107 -3.92 2.84 -23.64
CA GLY A 107 -3.41 3.59 -24.79
C GLY A 107 -2.29 2.87 -25.55
N VAL A 108 -2.26 1.54 -25.54
CA VAL A 108 -1.19 0.72 -26.13
C VAL A 108 -1.73 -0.29 -27.14
N THR A 109 -0.84 -0.85 -27.96
CA THR A 109 -1.24 -1.90 -28.90
C THR A 109 -1.46 -3.24 -28.18
N PRO A 110 -2.43 -4.06 -28.60
CA PRO A 110 -2.61 -5.44 -28.11
C PRO A 110 -1.33 -6.27 -28.15
N PHE A 111 -0.50 -6.09 -29.19
CA PHE A 111 0.78 -6.79 -29.33
C PHE A 111 1.76 -6.41 -28.22
N SER A 112 1.91 -5.10 -27.92
CA SER A 112 2.82 -4.64 -26.87
C SER A 112 2.33 -5.08 -25.49
N LEU A 113 1.03 -5.00 -25.24
CA LEU A 113 0.39 -5.49 -24.02
C LEU A 113 0.69 -6.98 -23.79
N LEU A 114 0.44 -7.82 -24.78
CA LEU A 114 0.66 -9.26 -24.66
C LEU A 114 2.14 -9.62 -24.58
N ALA A 115 3.01 -8.91 -25.30
CA ALA A 115 4.45 -9.09 -25.20
C ALA A 115 4.93 -8.82 -23.76
N VAL A 116 4.50 -7.70 -23.14
CA VAL A 116 4.85 -7.37 -21.75
C VAL A 116 4.24 -8.38 -20.77
N ILE A 117 2.96 -8.75 -20.91
CA ILE A 117 2.34 -9.75 -20.04
C ILE A 117 3.12 -11.06 -20.09
N ASN A 118 3.47 -11.54 -21.28
CA ASN A 118 4.15 -12.83 -21.45
C ASN A 118 5.61 -12.81 -20.99
N SER A 119 6.33 -11.74 -21.28
CA SER A 119 7.76 -11.61 -20.94
C SER A 119 7.97 -11.28 -19.46
N CYS A 120 7.19 -10.35 -18.90
CA CYS A 120 7.28 -10.01 -17.48
C CYS A 120 6.64 -11.05 -16.56
N SER A 121 5.87 -12.01 -17.10
CA SER A 121 5.39 -13.18 -16.35
C SER A 121 6.37 -14.35 -16.29
N LYS A 122 7.62 -14.16 -16.72
CA LYS A 122 8.71 -15.14 -16.64
C LYS A 122 9.92 -14.49 -16.00
N GLU A 123 10.89 -15.29 -15.56
CA GLU A 123 12.21 -14.80 -15.15
C GLU A 123 12.86 -13.97 -16.26
N THR A 124 13.53 -12.88 -15.90
CA THR A 124 14.17 -11.99 -16.88
C THR A 124 15.67 -11.86 -16.61
N PRO A 125 16.53 -12.43 -17.47
CA PRO A 125 17.97 -12.28 -17.34
C PRO A 125 18.41 -10.86 -17.69
N VAL A 126 19.59 -10.46 -17.20
CA VAL A 126 20.26 -9.21 -17.58
C VAL A 126 20.45 -9.18 -19.10
N TRP A 127 20.11 -8.04 -19.73
CA TRP A 127 20.44 -7.81 -21.12
C TRP A 127 21.80 -7.15 -21.27
N ILE A 128 22.73 -7.87 -21.89
CA ILE A 128 24.05 -7.36 -22.29
C ILE A 128 24.06 -7.32 -23.81
N PRO A 129 24.26 -6.14 -24.44
CA PRO A 129 24.28 -6.04 -25.90
C PRO A 129 25.47 -6.84 -26.45
N PRO A 130 25.24 -7.82 -27.36
CA PRO A 130 26.34 -8.50 -28.03
C PRO A 130 27.11 -7.54 -28.96
N GLU A 131 28.29 -7.95 -29.41
CA GLU A 131 29.07 -7.14 -30.35
C GLU A 131 28.29 -6.93 -31.66
N PRO A 132 28.32 -5.72 -32.25
CA PRO A 132 27.66 -5.46 -33.52
C PRO A 132 28.22 -6.35 -34.62
N THR A 133 27.35 -7.00 -35.39
CA THR A 133 27.76 -7.83 -36.53
C THR A 133 27.60 -7.05 -37.84
N VAL A 134 28.44 -7.33 -38.82
CA VAL A 134 28.33 -6.71 -40.16
C VAL A 134 27.52 -7.65 -41.05
N HIS A 135 26.49 -7.12 -41.71
CA HIS A 135 25.68 -7.90 -42.63
C HIS A 135 26.54 -8.34 -43.82
N PRO A 136 26.65 -9.65 -44.11
CA PRO A 136 27.62 -10.18 -45.09
C PRO A 136 27.35 -9.71 -46.53
N GLU A 137 26.11 -9.33 -46.86
CA GLU A 137 25.73 -8.91 -48.22
C GLU A 137 25.63 -7.40 -48.42
N THR A 138 25.36 -6.62 -47.37
CA THR A 138 25.11 -5.18 -47.47
C THR A 138 26.22 -4.34 -46.84
N GLY A 139 27.13 -4.96 -46.07
CA GLY A 139 28.18 -4.25 -45.33
C GLY A 139 27.64 -3.37 -44.19
N GLU A 140 26.34 -3.41 -43.91
CA GLU A 140 25.71 -2.60 -42.88
C GLU A 140 25.97 -3.18 -41.48
N LEU A 141 26.21 -2.29 -40.52
CA LEU A 141 26.34 -2.66 -39.11
C LEU A 141 24.97 -3.02 -38.54
N ILE A 142 24.77 -4.28 -38.18
CA ILE A 142 23.57 -4.76 -37.48
C ILE A 142 23.77 -4.50 -35.99
N GLN A 143 23.06 -3.50 -35.46
CA GLN A 143 23.00 -3.31 -34.02
C GLN A 143 22.05 -4.35 -33.39
N PRO A 144 22.46 -5.01 -32.30
CA PRO A 144 21.62 -5.99 -31.66
C PRO A 144 20.41 -5.32 -31.00
N THR A 145 19.23 -5.80 -31.36
CA THR A 145 18.00 -5.36 -30.73
C THR A 145 17.81 -6.09 -29.40
N PRO A 146 17.47 -5.37 -28.31
CA PRO A 146 17.16 -6.01 -27.04
C PRO A 146 15.97 -6.98 -27.18
N PRO A 147 15.87 -8.03 -26.36
CA PRO A 147 14.70 -8.90 -26.31
C PRO A 147 13.54 -8.22 -25.56
N ASP A 148 12.35 -8.83 -25.61
CA ASP A 148 11.23 -8.43 -24.76
C ASP A 148 11.50 -8.92 -23.31
N PRO A 149 11.20 -8.13 -22.26
CA PRO A 149 10.39 -6.92 -22.26
C PRO A 149 11.15 -5.62 -22.61
N TYR A 150 12.48 -5.62 -22.56
CA TYR A 150 13.32 -4.42 -22.70
C TYR A 150 12.98 -3.59 -23.94
N ARG A 151 12.87 -4.24 -25.10
CA ARG A 151 12.54 -3.59 -26.38
C ARG A 151 11.20 -2.89 -26.37
N VAL A 152 10.16 -3.54 -25.85
CA VAL A 152 8.79 -3.03 -25.86
C VAL A 152 8.64 -1.88 -24.86
N LEU A 153 9.23 -2.03 -23.67
CA LEU A 153 9.19 -1.03 -22.60
C LEU A 153 10.03 0.22 -22.91
N SER A 154 11.02 0.12 -23.81
CA SER A 154 11.83 1.28 -24.22
C SER A 154 11.08 2.29 -25.09
N LYS A 155 9.90 1.93 -25.60
CA LYS A 155 9.12 2.81 -26.48
C LYS A 155 8.25 3.74 -25.66
N LYS A 156 8.28 5.05 -25.96
CA LYS A 156 7.48 6.08 -25.27
C LYS A 156 5.97 5.78 -25.27
N GLU A 157 5.44 5.24 -26.37
CA GLU A 157 4.03 4.84 -26.48
C GLU A 157 3.61 3.74 -25.50
N ASN A 158 4.57 2.96 -24.98
CA ASN A 158 4.33 1.83 -24.08
C ASN A 158 4.64 2.15 -22.61
N HIS A 159 4.83 3.42 -22.26
CA HIS A 159 5.25 3.82 -20.91
C HIS A 159 4.31 3.32 -19.80
N SER A 160 3.00 3.26 -20.08
CA SER A 160 1.99 2.73 -19.15
C SER A 160 2.21 1.25 -18.81
N LEU A 161 2.88 0.48 -19.68
CA LEU A 161 3.19 -0.93 -19.46
C LEU A 161 4.33 -1.16 -18.46
N ILE A 162 5.13 -0.14 -18.13
CA ILE A 162 6.22 -0.30 -17.15
C ILE A 162 5.65 -0.64 -15.77
N ARG A 163 4.60 0.08 -15.32
CA ARG A 163 3.91 -0.19 -14.05
C ARG A 163 3.22 -1.56 -14.04
N LEU A 164 2.72 -2.00 -15.20
CA LEU A 164 2.17 -3.35 -15.35
C LEU A 164 3.27 -4.41 -15.19
N CYS A 165 4.39 -4.25 -15.89
CA CYS A 165 5.53 -5.17 -15.78
C CYS A 165 6.05 -5.24 -14.34
N TYR A 166 6.23 -4.10 -13.68
CA TYR A 166 6.56 -4.01 -12.26
C TYR A 166 5.61 -4.85 -11.41
N SER A 167 4.30 -4.65 -11.56
CA SER A 167 3.29 -5.36 -10.78
C SER A 167 3.33 -6.88 -11.00
N LEU A 168 3.59 -7.32 -12.24
CA LEU A 168 3.75 -8.74 -12.58
C LEU A 168 5.00 -9.34 -11.93
N LYS A 169 6.14 -8.65 -11.99
CA LYS A 169 7.39 -9.08 -11.37
C LYS A 169 7.28 -9.22 -9.86
N MET A 170 6.70 -8.21 -9.21
CA MET A 170 6.44 -8.24 -7.77
C MET A 170 5.52 -9.40 -7.37
N LYS A 171 4.45 -9.65 -8.14
CA LYS A 171 3.54 -10.78 -7.90
C LYS A 171 4.24 -12.14 -8.02
N GLN A 172 5.19 -12.26 -8.94
CA GLN A 172 5.97 -13.48 -9.15
C GLN A 172 7.18 -13.61 -8.22
N ARG A 173 7.48 -12.57 -7.44
CA ARG A 173 8.69 -12.47 -6.61
C ARG A 173 9.99 -12.55 -7.43
N ASP A 174 9.93 -12.19 -8.72
CA ASP A 174 11.10 -12.03 -9.58
C ASP A 174 11.67 -10.62 -9.40
N PHE A 175 12.26 -10.38 -8.24
CA PHE A 175 12.82 -9.07 -7.87
C PHE A 175 14.07 -8.75 -8.68
N GLU A 176 14.94 -9.74 -8.91
CA GLU A 176 16.15 -9.58 -9.72
C GLU A 176 15.82 -9.26 -11.17
N GLY A 177 14.86 -9.97 -11.78
CA GLY A 177 14.41 -9.67 -13.13
C GLY A 177 13.77 -8.29 -13.24
N TRP A 178 13.11 -7.78 -12.20
CA TRP A 178 12.68 -6.39 -12.15
C TRP A 178 13.87 -5.42 -12.10
N ASP A 179 14.86 -5.66 -11.24
CA ASP A 179 16.03 -4.80 -11.09
C ASP A 179 16.78 -4.67 -12.43
N ASN A 180 16.94 -5.78 -13.17
CA ASN A 180 17.53 -5.79 -14.51
C ASN A 180 16.78 -4.87 -15.49
N ILE A 181 15.45 -4.95 -15.51
CA ILE A 181 14.59 -4.11 -16.35
C ILE A 181 14.66 -2.65 -15.90
N PHE A 182 14.59 -2.41 -14.60
CA PHE A 182 14.62 -1.07 -14.01
C PHE A 182 15.90 -0.33 -14.37
N PHE A 183 17.07 -0.94 -14.15
CA PHE A 183 18.36 -0.31 -14.47
C PHE A 183 18.53 -0.08 -15.97
N TYR A 184 18.07 -1.02 -16.80
CA TYR A 184 18.08 -0.83 -18.24
C TYR A 184 17.25 0.39 -18.66
N LEU A 185 16.00 0.50 -18.20
CA LEU A 185 15.11 1.61 -18.55
C LEU A 185 15.60 2.94 -17.98
N PHE A 186 16.14 2.94 -16.76
CA PHE A 186 16.68 4.14 -16.13
C PHE A 186 17.95 4.63 -16.83
N SER A 187 18.88 3.74 -17.20
CA SER A 187 20.10 4.11 -17.93
C SER A 187 19.85 4.60 -19.37
N LYS A 188 18.67 4.31 -19.92
CA LYS A 188 18.21 4.79 -21.23
C LYS A 188 17.36 6.05 -21.17
N ASP A 189 17.25 6.68 -20.00
CA ASP A 189 16.42 7.86 -19.75
C ASP A 189 14.94 7.67 -20.16
N VAL A 190 14.45 6.42 -20.14
CA VAL A 190 13.03 6.11 -20.37
C VAL A 190 12.21 6.43 -19.13
N LEU A 191 12.76 6.13 -17.95
CA LEU A 191 12.18 6.47 -16.66
C LEU A 191 12.74 7.79 -16.15
N THR A 192 11.86 8.74 -15.86
CA THR A 192 12.25 9.95 -15.14
C THR A 192 12.61 9.62 -13.68
N LYS A 193 13.39 10.48 -13.02
CA LYS A 193 13.68 10.33 -11.58
C LYS A 193 12.41 10.31 -10.73
N ASP A 194 11.40 11.09 -11.11
CA ASP A 194 10.10 11.15 -10.45
C ASP A 194 9.40 9.78 -10.44
N GLU A 195 9.38 9.11 -11.59
CA GLU A 195 8.70 7.82 -11.76
C GLU A 195 9.54 6.64 -11.27
N ALA A 196 10.86 6.71 -11.44
CA ALA A 196 11.79 5.66 -11.06
C ALA A 196 11.78 5.42 -9.55
N LEU A 197 11.65 6.50 -8.76
CA LEU A 197 11.80 6.43 -7.32
C LEU A 197 10.70 5.58 -6.62
N PRO A 198 9.38 5.79 -6.85
CA PRO A 198 8.35 4.93 -6.29
C PRO A 198 8.50 3.46 -6.70
N LEU A 199 8.89 3.20 -7.95
CA LEU A 199 9.08 1.83 -8.45
C LEU A 199 10.24 1.13 -7.75
N TRP A 200 11.36 1.83 -7.57
CA TRP A 200 12.53 1.31 -6.87
C TRP A 200 12.22 1.07 -5.39
N VAL A 201 11.64 2.05 -4.68
CA VAL A 201 11.24 1.90 -3.28
C VAL A 201 10.27 0.73 -3.09
N GLY A 202 9.28 0.61 -3.98
CA GLY A 202 8.30 -0.46 -3.93
C GLY A 202 8.92 -1.84 -4.17
N SER A 203 9.94 -1.94 -5.04
CA SER A 203 10.72 -3.16 -5.24
C SER A 203 11.52 -3.52 -3.98
N SER A 204 12.30 -2.57 -3.43
CA SER A 204 13.13 -2.79 -2.25
C SER A 204 12.32 -3.23 -1.03
N ILE A 205 11.15 -2.63 -0.80
CA ILE A 205 10.24 -3.02 0.30
C ILE A 205 9.79 -4.48 0.15
N GLN A 206 9.50 -4.93 -1.07
CA GLN A 206 8.93 -6.25 -1.32
C GLN A 206 10.01 -7.34 -1.42
N SER A 207 11.18 -7.02 -1.95
CA SER A 207 12.32 -7.92 -2.05
C SER A 207 13.02 -8.12 -0.70
N GLY A 208 12.84 -7.19 0.24
CA GLY A 208 13.53 -7.20 1.52
C GLY A 208 14.99 -6.78 1.44
N LYS A 209 15.45 -6.26 0.28
CA LYS A 209 16.81 -5.75 0.03
C LYS A 209 17.05 -4.44 0.78
N GLY A 210 17.17 -4.55 2.10
CA GLY A 210 17.40 -3.47 3.04
C GLY A 210 16.19 -2.57 3.34
N THR A 211 16.47 -1.47 4.05
CA THR A 211 15.50 -0.41 4.35
C THR A 211 15.68 0.88 3.51
N PRO A 212 15.89 0.84 2.18
CA PRO A 212 15.96 2.06 1.38
C PRO A 212 14.75 2.97 1.55
N TYR A 213 13.58 2.39 1.86
CA TYR A 213 12.40 3.17 2.17
C TYR A 213 12.62 4.08 3.39
N LYS A 214 13.33 3.64 4.46
CA LYS A 214 13.67 4.50 5.62
C LYS A 214 14.52 5.65 5.13
N ARG A 215 15.56 5.36 4.32
CA ARG A 215 16.40 6.41 3.75
C ARG A 215 15.56 7.34 2.88
N VAL A 216 14.78 6.89 1.90
CA VAL A 216 13.95 7.76 1.05
C VAL A 216 12.91 8.56 1.86
N PHE A 217 12.31 7.95 2.87
CA PHE A 217 11.39 8.63 3.79
C PHE A 217 12.09 9.63 4.69
N LEU A 218 13.38 9.47 5.02
CA LEU A 218 14.14 10.34 5.91
C LEU A 218 15.09 11.30 5.17
N SER A 219 15.39 11.06 3.90
CA SER A 219 16.42 11.75 3.11
C SER A 219 15.94 13.02 2.44
N GLY A 220 14.68 13.40 2.58
CA GLY A 220 14.20 14.76 2.38
C GLY A 220 14.36 15.47 1.02
N ARG A 221 13.51 16.50 0.91
CA ARG A 221 13.19 17.39 -0.23
C ARG A 221 13.23 16.77 -1.63
N PHE A 222 12.02 16.44 -2.09
CA PHE A 222 11.70 16.47 -3.51
C PHE A 222 10.86 17.69 -3.83
N LYS A 223 11.49 18.83 -4.08
CA LYS A 223 10.77 19.93 -4.72
C LYS A 223 10.20 19.50 -6.08
N ASP A 224 10.89 18.56 -6.72
CA ASP A 224 10.59 18.13 -8.08
C ASP A 224 9.67 16.90 -8.16
N LEU A 225 9.33 16.25 -7.03
CA LEU A 225 8.37 15.14 -7.10
C LEU A 225 6.95 15.66 -7.35
N SER A 226 6.30 15.02 -8.32
CA SER A 226 4.89 15.17 -8.60
C SER A 226 4.03 14.76 -7.39
N ASN A 227 2.78 15.24 -7.36
CA ASN A 227 1.84 14.84 -6.31
C ASN A 227 1.51 13.34 -6.39
N GLU A 228 1.51 12.79 -7.61
CA GLU A 228 1.33 11.38 -7.90
C GLU A 228 2.46 10.56 -7.25
N SER A 229 3.72 10.93 -7.47
CA SER A 229 4.87 10.21 -6.92
C SER A 229 4.97 10.37 -5.40
N LYS A 230 4.63 11.54 -4.85
CA LYS A 230 4.46 11.73 -3.39
C LYS A 230 3.39 10.80 -2.82
N SER A 231 2.24 10.71 -3.49
CA SER A 231 1.14 9.81 -3.10
C SER A 231 1.58 8.35 -3.14
N ASP A 232 2.26 7.92 -4.20
CA ASP A 232 2.70 6.53 -4.36
C ASP A 232 3.75 6.14 -3.31
N LEU A 233 4.72 7.02 -2.99
CA LEU A 233 5.67 6.77 -1.90
C LEU A 233 5.00 6.65 -0.53
N LEU A 234 4.09 7.57 -0.19
CA LEU A 234 3.29 7.53 1.03
C LEU A 234 2.47 6.24 1.12
N PHE A 235 1.86 5.83 0.01
CA PHE A 235 1.08 4.62 -0.10
C PHE A 235 1.93 3.36 0.13
N LEU A 236 3.11 3.28 -0.50
CA LEU A 236 4.03 2.15 -0.35
C LEU A 236 4.53 2.02 1.09
N TYR A 237 4.84 3.13 1.74
CA TYR A 237 5.24 3.12 3.15
C TYR A 237 4.09 2.79 4.10
N ALA A 238 2.88 3.28 3.82
CA ALA A 238 1.70 2.87 4.55
C ALA A 238 1.47 1.35 4.44
N LYS A 239 1.67 0.77 3.26
CA LYS A 239 1.60 -0.68 3.04
C LYS A 239 2.68 -1.43 3.82
N PHE A 240 3.93 -0.94 3.80
CA PHE A 240 5.02 -1.49 4.60
C PHE A 240 4.65 -1.51 6.09
N LEU A 241 4.22 -0.37 6.66
CA LEU A 241 3.82 -0.27 8.06
C LEU A 241 2.68 -1.22 8.41
N ARG A 242 1.70 -1.39 7.51
CA ARG A 242 0.62 -2.36 7.69
C ARG A 242 1.16 -3.79 7.79
N HIS A 243 2.06 -4.16 6.88
CA HIS A 243 2.66 -5.49 6.85
C HIS A 243 3.51 -5.76 8.09
N SER A 244 4.09 -4.72 8.70
CA SER A 244 4.79 -4.78 9.99
C SER A 244 3.86 -4.71 11.21
N GLY A 245 2.53 -4.71 11.04
CA GLY A 245 1.55 -4.61 12.13
C GLY A 245 1.35 -3.21 12.72
N LYS A 246 2.00 -2.18 12.18
CA LYS A 246 1.87 -0.77 12.61
C LYS A 246 0.65 -0.11 11.95
N PHE A 247 -0.55 -0.64 12.23
CA PHE A 247 -1.80 -0.26 11.55
C PHE A 247 -2.20 1.21 11.77
N GLU A 248 -2.00 1.77 12.96
CA GLU A 248 -2.32 3.19 13.18
C GLU A 248 -1.43 4.10 12.32
N SER A 249 -0.11 3.90 12.36
CA SER A 249 0.83 4.67 11.56
C SER A 249 0.53 4.52 10.07
N SER A 250 0.26 3.29 9.63
CA SER A 250 -0.18 2.98 8.27
C SER A 250 -1.43 3.77 7.86
N THR A 251 -2.42 3.87 8.74
CA THR A 251 -3.66 4.62 8.53
C THR A 251 -3.40 6.11 8.28
N ARG A 252 -2.49 6.73 9.05
CA ARG A 252 -2.06 8.13 8.84
C ARG A 252 -1.49 8.35 7.45
N TYR A 253 -0.62 7.45 7.01
CA TYR A 253 0.05 7.58 5.71
C TYR A 253 -0.86 7.26 4.52
N PHE A 254 -1.84 6.36 4.65
CA PHE A 254 -2.87 6.20 3.62
C PHE A 254 -3.72 7.46 3.46
N LEU A 255 -4.15 8.08 4.55
CA LEU A 255 -4.87 9.35 4.50
C LEU A 255 -4.04 10.48 3.89
N THR A 256 -2.77 10.58 4.29
CA THR A 256 -1.85 11.57 3.74
C THR A 256 -1.61 11.31 2.24
N SER A 257 -1.44 10.06 1.81
CA SER A 257 -1.29 9.70 0.39
C SER A 257 -2.49 10.15 -0.45
N GLY A 258 -3.70 9.95 0.08
CA GLY A 258 -4.96 10.34 -0.55
C GLY A 258 -5.14 11.85 -0.70
N THR A 259 -4.45 12.63 0.13
CA THR A 259 -4.44 14.10 0.07
C THR A 259 -3.62 14.62 -1.11
N TYR A 260 -2.53 13.92 -1.47
CA TYR A 260 -1.71 14.27 -2.64
C TYR A 260 -2.34 13.79 -3.95
N ALA A 261 -2.74 12.53 -4.03
CA ALA A 261 -3.41 11.95 -5.20
C ALA A 261 -4.25 10.73 -4.81
N SER A 262 -5.14 10.29 -5.70
CA SER A 262 -5.95 9.07 -5.52
C SER A 262 -6.71 9.01 -4.18
N SER A 263 -7.46 10.06 -3.84
CA SER A 263 -8.25 10.15 -2.59
C SER A 263 -9.09 8.90 -2.30
N LYS A 264 -9.74 8.33 -3.33
CA LYS A 264 -10.50 7.06 -3.20
C LYS A 264 -9.64 5.91 -2.67
N ARG A 265 -8.43 5.72 -3.22
CA ARG A 265 -7.48 4.67 -2.81
C ARG A 265 -7.06 4.87 -1.35
N GLY A 266 -6.72 6.12 -0.99
CA GLY A 266 -6.36 6.46 0.39
C GLY A 266 -7.48 6.14 1.38
N LYS A 267 -8.72 6.55 1.09
CA LYS A 267 -9.89 6.29 1.95
C LYS A 267 -10.18 4.80 2.12
N TRP A 268 -10.15 4.04 1.03
CA TRP A 268 -10.41 2.60 1.06
C TRP A 268 -9.37 1.85 1.89
N GLU A 269 -8.09 2.07 1.64
CA GLU A 269 -7.02 1.39 2.39
C GLU A 269 -6.96 1.82 3.87
N THR A 270 -7.36 3.06 4.17
CA THR A 270 -7.58 3.53 5.54
C THR A 270 -8.74 2.77 6.20
N ALA A 271 -9.85 2.57 5.50
CA ALA A 271 -11.03 1.90 6.03
C ALA A 271 -10.75 0.43 6.35
N LYS A 272 -9.97 -0.24 5.50
CA LYS A 272 -9.49 -1.61 5.75
C LYS A 272 -8.68 -1.71 7.04
N ASN A 273 -7.77 -0.77 7.29
CA ASN A 273 -7.02 -0.70 8.55
C ASN A 273 -7.93 -0.44 9.75
N LEU A 274 -8.87 0.51 9.64
CA LEU A 274 -9.81 0.79 10.73
C LEU A 274 -10.65 -0.45 11.05
N LEU A 275 -11.11 -1.18 10.04
CA LEU A 275 -11.91 -2.38 10.22
C LEU A 275 -11.15 -3.44 11.01
N ILE A 276 -9.94 -3.80 10.59
CA ILE A 276 -9.15 -4.84 11.27
C ILE A 276 -8.74 -4.43 12.69
N MET A 277 -8.60 -3.12 12.96
CA MET A 277 -8.40 -2.57 14.31
C MET A 277 -9.67 -2.53 15.17
N ASP A 278 -10.74 -3.22 14.76
CA ASP A 278 -12.05 -3.26 15.44
C ASP A 278 -12.79 -1.90 15.50
N ARG A 279 -12.61 -1.08 14.46
CA ARG A 279 -13.24 0.26 14.36
C ARG A 279 -14.23 0.33 13.22
N LYS A 280 -15.14 -0.65 13.20
CA LYS A 280 -16.17 -0.83 12.17
C LYS A 280 -16.94 0.46 11.87
N LYS A 281 -17.37 1.21 12.90
CA LYS A 281 -18.15 2.45 12.71
C LYS A 281 -17.38 3.51 11.90
N GLU A 282 -16.11 3.74 12.23
CA GLU A 282 -15.28 4.70 11.50
C GLU A 282 -14.91 4.19 10.11
N ALA A 283 -14.63 2.89 9.97
CA ALA A 283 -14.37 2.27 8.68
C ALA A 283 -15.56 2.46 7.71
N CYS A 284 -16.77 2.17 8.18
CA CYS A 284 -17.99 2.30 7.37
C CYS A 284 -18.35 3.75 7.06
N ALA A 285 -18.06 4.70 7.95
CA ALA A 285 -18.27 6.12 7.70
C ALA A 285 -17.37 6.67 6.59
N MET A 286 -16.17 6.11 6.39
CA MET A 286 -15.22 6.61 5.39
C MET A 286 -15.52 6.20 3.95
N ILE A 287 -16.03 5.00 3.73
CA ILE A 287 -16.25 4.46 2.38
C ILE A 287 -17.54 4.97 1.73
N GLY A 288 -18.54 5.36 2.55
CA GLY A 288 -19.85 5.77 2.06
C GLY A 288 -20.46 4.74 1.11
N ASP A 289 -21.05 5.21 0.00
CA ASP A 289 -21.69 4.36 -1.01
C ASP A 289 -20.76 3.95 -2.18
N SER A 290 -19.50 4.40 -2.17
CA SER A 290 -18.58 4.21 -3.31
C SER A 290 -17.86 2.87 -3.22
N PHE A 291 -18.27 1.86 -3.99
CA PHE A 291 -17.59 0.55 -4.07
C PHE A 291 -17.44 0.03 -5.50
N ASN A 292 -16.48 -0.85 -5.72
CA ASN A 292 -16.21 -1.57 -6.95
C ASN A 292 -16.76 -2.99 -6.84
N ALA A 293 -17.77 -3.30 -7.66
CA ALA A 293 -18.38 -4.64 -7.69
C ALA A 293 -17.44 -5.74 -8.23
N GLY A 294 -16.27 -5.39 -8.77
CA GLY A 294 -15.22 -6.34 -9.18
C GLY A 294 -14.18 -6.67 -8.10
N ASP A 295 -14.26 -6.08 -6.91
CA ASP A 295 -13.31 -6.30 -5.82
C ASP A 295 -13.99 -7.04 -4.65
N GLU A 296 -13.48 -8.23 -4.34
CA GLU A 296 -13.97 -9.08 -3.26
C GLU A 296 -13.88 -8.38 -1.90
N SER A 297 -12.80 -7.64 -1.64
CA SER A 297 -12.59 -6.92 -0.38
C SER A 297 -13.60 -5.77 -0.23
N GLU A 298 -13.89 -5.03 -1.31
CA GLU A 298 -14.86 -3.93 -1.27
C GLU A 298 -16.30 -4.43 -1.11
N ILE A 299 -16.67 -5.52 -1.80
CA ILE A 299 -17.99 -6.15 -1.63
C ILE A 299 -18.16 -6.68 -0.21
N LEU A 300 -17.13 -7.34 0.34
CA LEU A 300 -17.17 -7.86 1.70
C LEU A 300 -17.32 -6.74 2.71
N MET A 301 -16.52 -5.67 2.56
CA MET A 301 -16.59 -4.48 3.41
C MET A 301 -18.00 -3.88 3.39
N LYS A 302 -18.59 -3.72 2.20
CA LYS A 302 -19.96 -3.21 2.06
C LYS A 302 -20.96 -4.07 2.84
N LYS A 303 -20.87 -5.40 2.70
CA LYS A 303 -21.76 -6.33 3.40
C LYS A 303 -21.57 -6.28 4.91
N ILE A 304 -20.33 -6.18 5.38
CA ILE A 304 -20.01 -5.98 6.81
C ILE A 304 -20.66 -4.70 7.33
N CYS A 305 -20.58 -3.60 6.58
CA CYS A 305 -21.16 -2.31 6.99
C CYS A 305 -22.69 -2.30 6.99
N GLN A 306 -23.33 -3.07 6.11
CA GLN A 306 -24.79 -3.10 5.98
C GLN A 306 -25.47 -4.16 6.87
N SER A 307 -24.77 -5.25 7.20
CA SER A 307 -25.36 -6.35 7.95
C SER A 307 -25.25 -6.18 9.46
N GLY A 308 -26.40 -6.36 10.15
CA GLY A 308 -26.47 -6.49 11.61
C GLY A 308 -26.19 -7.92 12.10
N ASN A 309 -26.37 -8.93 11.25
CA ASN A 309 -26.13 -10.34 11.54
C ASN A 309 -24.96 -10.89 10.69
N TRP A 310 -24.29 -11.93 11.18
CA TRP A 310 -23.11 -12.55 10.60
C TRP A 310 -23.37 -13.93 9.98
N ASP A 311 -24.57 -14.51 10.07
CA ASP A 311 -24.87 -15.86 9.54
C ASP A 311 -24.45 -16.06 8.07
N TRP A 312 -24.53 -15.00 7.26
CA TRP A 312 -24.14 -15.03 5.86
C TRP A 312 -22.66 -15.37 5.65
N ILE A 313 -21.77 -15.18 6.64
CA ILE A 313 -20.33 -15.38 6.48
C ILE A 313 -19.98 -16.83 6.17
N GLN A 314 -20.75 -17.78 6.71
CA GLN A 314 -20.52 -19.21 6.56
C GLN A 314 -20.49 -19.63 5.09
N THR A 315 -21.34 -19.01 4.27
CA THR A 315 -21.41 -19.22 2.82
C THR A 315 -20.13 -18.81 2.09
N TYR A 316 -19.38 -17.84 2.62
CA TYR A 316 -18.18 -17.29 1.96
C TYR A 316 -16.88 -17.89 2.51
N LEU A 317 -16.92 -18.61 3.64
CA LEU A 317 -15.72 -19.13 4.31
C LEU A 317 -14.77 -19.90 3.38
N PRO A 318 -15.22 -20.79 2.48
CA PRO A 318 -14.31 -21.50 1.57
C PRO A 318 -13.54 -20.53 0.67
N ALA A 319 -14.23 -19.55 0.08
CA ALA A 319 -13.62 -18.55 -0.78
C ALA A 319 -12.68 -17.62 0.01
N LEU A 320 -13.09 -17.19 1.21
CA LEU A 320 -12.28 -16.31 2.06
C LEU A 320 -10.98 -16.97 2.51
N LYS A 321 -10.97 -18.28 2.79
CA LYS A 321 -9.73 -19.00 3.13
C LYS A 321 -8.74 -19.03 1.97
N ILE A 322 -9.23 -19.21 0.74
CA ILE A 322 -8.39 -19.18 -0.47
C ILE A 322 -7.87 -17.76 -0.72
N LEU A 323 -8.76 -16.76 -0.68
CA LEU A 323 -8.40 -15.36 -0.87
C LEU A 323 -7.37 -14.90 0.16
N MET A 324 -7.59 -15.22 1.45
CA MET A 324 -6.64 -14.90 2.50
C MET A 324 -5.27 -15.53 2.23
N ARG A 325 -5.24 -16.78 1.76
CA ARG A 325 -3.99 -17.48 1.43
C ARG A 325 -3.25 -16.85 0.26
N GLU A 326 -3.94 -16.51 -0.82
CA GLU A 326 -3.35 -16.11 -2.10
C GLU A 326 -3.15 -14.61 -2.25
N ASN A 327 -4.05 -13.80 -1.66
CA ASN A 327 -4.00 -12.34 -1.68
C ASN A 327 -4.57 -11.80 -0.36
N PRO A 328 -3.79 -11.88 0.75
CA PRO A 328 -4.26 -11.46 2.07
C PRO A 328 -4.67 -10.00 2.09
N ASP A 329 -5.85 -9.74 2.67
CA ASP A 329 -6.41 -8.39 2.82
C ASP A 329 -6.98 -8.23 4.25
N PRO A 330 -6.87 -7.05 4.88
CA PRO A 330 -7.41 -6.83 6.22
C PRO A 330 -8.90 -7.13 6.37
N VAL A 331 -9.71 -6.95 5.32
CA VAL A 331 -11.15 -7.24 5.35
C VAL A 331 -11.40 -8.73 5.43
N PHE A 332 -10.60 -9.56 4.74
CA PHE A 332 -10.71 -11.01 4.82
C PHE A 332 -10.32 -11.52 6.20
N ALA A 333 -9.24 -10.98 6.77
CA ALA A 333 -8.81 -11.31 8.13
C ALA A 333 -9.90 -10.99 9.16
N TYR A 334 -10.48 -9.78 9.09
CA TYR A 334 -11.59 -9.37 9.95
C TYR A 334 -12.80 -10.29 9.81
N ALA A 335 -13.12 -10.69 8.59
CA ALA A 335 -14.27 -11.56 8.33
C ALA A 335 -14.08 -12.99 8.85
N LEU A 336 -12.83 -13.45 8.99
CA LEU A 336 -12.49 -14.79 9.49
C LEU A 336 -12.38 -14.84 11.01
N GLU A 337 -11.75 -13.85 11.64
CA GLU A 337 -11.38 -13.89 13.07
C GLU A 337 -12.06 -12.80 13.92
N GLY A 338 -12.81 -11.87 13.31
CA GLY A 338 -13.28 -10.66 13.97
C GLY A 338 -12.23 -9.55 14.01
N GLY A 339 -12.54 -8.40 14.60
CA GLY A 339 -11.59 -7.30 14.73
C GLY A 339 -10.61 -7.49 15.88
N GLY A 340 -9.52 -6.72 15.87
CA GLY A 340 -8.57 -6.68 16.98
C GLY A 340 -7.36 -7.56 16.74
N ARG A 341 -6.84 -8.15 17.83
CA ARG A 341 -5.52 -8.78 17.84
C ARG A 341 -5.47 -10.03 16.97
N GLU A 342 -6.52 -10.84 17.02
CA GLU A 342 -6.60 -12.13 16.34
C GLU A 342 -6.55 -11.98 14.81
N ALA A 343 -7.35 -11.06 14.23
CA ALA A 343 -7.27 -10.79 12.80
C ALA A 343 -5.97 -10.09 12.39
N ILE A 344 -5.44 -9.19 13.22
CA ILE A 344 -4.13 -8.58 12.97
C ILE A 344 -3.05 -9.66 12.87
N ASP A 345 -3.02 -10.60 13.83
CA ASP A 345 -2.05 -11.68 13.86
C ASP A 345 -2.22 -12.61 12.65
N LEU A 346 -3.46 -12.94 12.27
CA LEU A 346 -3.76 -13.72 11.06
C LEU A 346 -3.25 -13.00 9.79
N PHE A 347 -3.53 -11.70 9.65
CA PHE A 347 -3.09 -10.90 8.50
C PHE A 347 -1.56 -10.83 8.39
N VAL A 348 -0.89 -10.44 9.47
CA VAL A 348 0.57 -10.29 9.48
C VAL A 348 1.26 -11.63 9.20
N LYS A 349 0.75 -12.72 9.79
CA LYS A 349 1.25 -14.08 9.54
C LYS A 349 1.14 -14.46 8.07
N GLN A 350 0.02 -14.15 7.43
CA GLN A 350 -0.23 -14.56 6.06
C GLN A 350 0.51 -13.71 5.02
N VAL A 351 0.71 -12.43 5.30
CA VAL A 351 1.55 -11.55 4.47
C VAL A 351 3.03 -11.98 4.53
N GLY A 352 3.46 -12.54 5.66
CA GLY A 352 4.82 -13.05 5.83
C GLY A 352 5.84 -11.91 5.87
N SER A 353 5.82 -11.11 6.94
CA SER A 353 6.82 -10.06 7.16
C SER A 353 8.20 -10.66 7.40
N LYS A 354 8.94 -10.94 6.33
CA LYS A 354 10.40 -11.20 6.35
C LYS A 354 11.23 -9.91 6.39
N THR A 355 10.60 -8.74 6.46
CA THR A 355 11.31 -7.47 6.64
C THR A 355 11.79 -7.37 8.09
N SER A 356 13.00 -7.84 8.31
CA SER A 356 13.80 -7.53 9.49
C SER A 356 14.00 -6.01 9.53
N ASP A 357 13.65 -5.37 10.65
CA ASP A 357 13.98 -3.97 10.91
C ASP A 357 15.44 -3.78 11.36
N LYS A 358 16.23 -4.87 11.41
CA LYS A 358 17.63 -4.86 11.86
C LYS A 358 18.57 -4.45 10.72
N ASP A 359 19.42 -3.48 11.02
CA ASP A 359 20.41 -2.86 10.14
C ASP A 359 21.72 -3.68 10.03
N ASP A 360 21.65 -5.01 9.94
CA ASP A 360 22.85 -5.88 10.11
C ASP A 360 23.57 -6.28 8.80
N ASP A 361 23.13 -5.84 7.61
CA ASP A 361 23.73 -6.25 6.33
C ASP A 361 24.46 -5.09 5.60
N SER A 362 25.71 -4.85 5.99
CA SER A 362 26.55 -3.74 5.51
C SER A 362 26.86 -3.71 4.00
N GLU A 363 26.74 -4.83 3.28
CA GLU A 363 27.03 -4.91 1.85
C GLU A 363 25.82 -4.52 0.97
N GLU A 364 24.61 -5.01 1.26
CA GLU A 364 23.37 -4.61 0.57
C GLU A 364 23.06 -3.12 0.76
N ASP A 365 23.51 -2.56 1.88
CA ASP A 365 23.39 -1.17 2.22
C ASP A 365 24.18 -0.23 1.30
N SER A 366 25.28 -0.73 0.70
CA SER A 366 26.17 0.03 -0.19
C SER A 366 25.59 0.18 -1.61
N GLU A 367 25.14 -0.90 -2.24
CA GLU A 367 24.49 -0.87 -3.56
C GLU A 367 23.19 -0.03 -3.52
N SER A 368 22.42 -0.21 -2.44
CA SER A 368 21.22 0.59 -2.19
C SER A 368 21.53 2.07 -2.02
N ALA A 369 22.68 2.43 -1.43
CA ALA A 369 23.12 3.81 -1.30
C ALA A 369 23.49 4.41 -2.66
N ASP A 370 24.16 3.65 -3.53
CA ASP A 370 24.60 4.13 -4.85
C ASP A 370 23.43 4.40 -5.79
N ILE A 371 22.45 3.50 -5.82
CA ILE A 371 21.22 3.70 -6.61
C ILE A 371 20.46 4.90 -6.06
N LEU A 372 20.35 5.00 -4.73
CA LEU A 372 19.75 6.16 -4.08
C LEU A 372 20.51 7.44 -4.39
N ASN A 373 21.84 7.44 -4.51
CA ASN A 373 22.65 8.60 -4.91
C ASN A 373 22.35 9.02 -6.36
N LYS A 374 22.10 8.06 -7.26
CA LYS A 374 21.72 8.35 -8.66
C LYS A 374 20.31 8.92 -8.77
N LEU A 375 19.36 8.36 -8.02
CA LEU A 375 17.96 8.80 -7.99
C LEU A 375 17.81 10.12 -7.22
N ILE A 376 18.54 10.25 -6.11
CA ILE A 376 18.49 11.35 -5.15
C ILE A 376 19.93 11.74 -4.77
N PRO A 377 20.53 12.68 -5.52
CA PRO A 377 21.88 13.14 -5.22
C PRO A 377 21.99 13.70 -3.79
N PRO A 378 23.11 13.49 -3.06
CA PRO A 378 23.27 13.91 -1.67
C PRO A 378 22.95 15.39 -1.41
N GLU A 379 23.31 16.28 -2.33
CA GLU A 379 23.02 17.71 -2.31
C GLU A 379 21.52 18.05 -2.35
N SER A 380 20.69 17.14 -2.86
CA SER A 380 19.23 17.29 -2.85
C SER A 380 18.59 16.74 -1.58
N ARG A 381 19.35 16.02 -0.75
CA ARG A 381 18.84 15.39 0.47
C ARG A 381 18.69 16.40 1.60
N ASN A 382 17.58 16.30 2.33
CA ASN A 382 17.36 17.02 3.58
C ASN A 382 17.19 16.01 4.74
N LYS A 383 17.32 16.48 5.98
CA LYS A 383 17.19 15.63 7.19
C LYS A 383 15.76 15.21 7.51
N PHE A 384 14.75 15.69 6.78
CA PHE A 384 13.32 15.53 7.10
C PHE A 384 12.55 14.86 5.98
N PRO A 385 11.48 14.11 6.27
CA PRO A 385 10.64 13.51 5.24
C PRO A 385 10.12 14.49 4.20
N PHE A 386 9.91 14.04 2.96
CA PHE A 386 9.49 14.93 1.87
C PHE A 386 8.10 15.54 2.04
N TRP A 387 7.22 14.87 2.79
CA TRP A 387 5.89 15.33 3.14
C TRP A 387 5.90 16.21 4.40
N ASP A 388 7.05 16.31 5.08
CA ASP A 388 7.23 17.12 6.25
C ASP A 388 7.43 18.59 5.85
N ALA A 389 6.54 19.45 6.33
CA ALA A 389 6.70 20.89 6.23
C ALA A 389 7.83 21.28 7.18
N ARG A 390 9.03 21.54 6.63
CA ARG A 390 10.22 22.28 7.15
C ARG A 390 10.21 22.72 8.62
N ASP A 391 11.41 22.88 9.23
CA ASP A 391 11.75 23.62 10.48
C ASP A 391 11.21 25.09 10.54
N LYS A 392 9.91 25.28 10.34
CA LYS A 392 9.22 26.53 10.53
C LYS A 392 8.85 26.58 12.00
N GLU A 393 9.23 27.67 12.62
CA GLU A 393 8.74 27.99 13.94
C GLU A 393 7.25 28.33 13.88
N ALA A 394 6.54 27.85 14.87
CA ALA A 394 5.15 28.16 15.07
C ALA A 394 4.82 28.18 16.54
N ASP A 395 3.77 28.91 16.86
CA ASP A 395 3.29 29.04 18.21
C ASP A 395 2.10 28.09 18.40
N LEU A 396 2.20 27.28 19.45
CA LEU A 396 1.13 26.42 19.90
C LEU A 396 0.27 27.22 20.87
N VAL A 397 -0.92 27.61 20.44
CA VAL A 397 -1.88 28.35 21.26
C VAL A 397 -2.78 27.35 21.99
N VAL A 398 -2.60 27.28 23.31
CA VAL A 398 -3.34 26.40 24.21
C VAL A 398 -4.39 27.23 24.95
N PRO A 399 -5.67 26.79 25.02
CA PRO A 399 -6.68 27.48 25.81
C PRO A 399 -6.30 27.50 27.30
N ASP A 400 -6.53 28.62 27.99
CA ASP A 400 -6.24 28.77 29.43
C ASP A 400 -6.95 27.76 30.34
N ARG A 401 -8.07 27.21 29.89
CA ARG A 401 -8.77 26.14 30.61
C ARG A 401 -8.08 24.78 30.52
N ALA A 402 -7.01 24.63 29.74
CA ALA A 402 -6.27 23.38 29.69
C ALA A 402 -5.56 23.13 31.03
N LYS A 403 -5.80 21.97 31.62
CA LYS A 403 -5.23 21.57 32.91
C LYS A 403 -4.36 20.32 32.78
N TYR A 404 -4.70 19.45 31.83
CA TYR A 404 -4.04 18.17 31.65
C TYR A 404 -3.55 17.97 30.22
N LEU A 405 -2.47 17.21 30.08
CA LEU A 405 -2.05 16.54 28.84
C LEU A 405 -2.25 15.05 29.03
N CYS A 406 -3.06 14.46 28.16
CA CYS A 406 -3.51 13.09 28.28
C CYS A 406 -3.03 12.25 27.11
N LYS A 407 -2.41 11.10 27.41
CA LYS A 407 -2.11 10.10 26.41
C LYS A 407 -3.40 9.43 25.94
N VAL A 408 -3.59 9.37 24.63
CA VAL A 408 -4.79 8.82 23.98
C VAL A 408 -4.48 7.41 23.47
N ILE A 409 -5.04 6.39 24.13
CA ILE A 409 -4.79 4.97 23.80
C ILE A 409 -5.62 4.50 22.59
N ARG A 410 -6.90 4.85 22.55
CA ARG A 410 -7.80 4.53 21.43
C ARG A 410 -8.21 5.82 20.77
N ARG A 411 -7.54 6.11 19.67
CA ARG A 411 -7.64 7.40 19.01
C ARG A 411 -8.62 7.36 17.83
N PRO A 412 -9.74 8.09 17.85
CA PRO A 412 -10.52 8.34 16.64
C PRO A 412 -9.65 9.02 15.56
N PHE A 413 -9.56 8.42 14.37
CA PHE A 413 -9.02 9.10 13.19
C PHE A 413 -10.02 10.13 12.66
N PHE A 414 -11.25 10.08 13.17
CA PHE A 414 -12.31 11.04 12.94
C PHE A 414 -13.14 11.18 14.22
N GLY A 415 -13.25 12.39 14.77
CA GLY A 415 -14.04 12.68 15.97
C GLY A 415 -13.20 12.95 17.23
N THR A 416 -13.89 13.25 18.33
CA THR A 416 -13.28 13.65 19.60
C THR A 416 -12.57 12.49 20.30
N PRO A 417 -11.33 12.66 20.77
CA PRO A 417 -10.62 11.61 21.48
C PRO A 417 -11.31 11.28 22.80
N SER A 418 -11.36 9.99 23.13
CA SER A 418 -11.79 9.54 24.44
C SER A 418 -10.61 9.67 25.40
N ILE A 419 -10.75 10.58 26.38
CA ILE A 419 -9.74 10.80 27.41
C ILE A 419 -10.05 9.92 28.60
N GLN A 420 -9.03 9.24 29.11
CA GLN A 420 -9.12 8.48 30.35
C GLN A 420 -8.21 9.14 31.41
N PRO A 421 -8.76 9.57 32.55
CA PRO A 421 -8.03 10.35 33.56
C PRO A 421 -6.70 9.73 34.02
N GLN A 422 -6.60 8.40 34.09
CA GLN A 422 -5.40 7.69 34.51
C GLN A 422 -4.19 7.88 33.56
N PHE A 423 -4.41 8.36 32.34
CA PHE A 423 -3.35 8.63 31.36
C PHE A 423 -3.09 10.14 31.20
N CYS A 424 -3.59 10.94 32.12
CA CYS A 424 -3.43 12.40 32.14
C CYS A 424 -2.40 12.82 33.17
N LYS A 425 -1.60 13.83 32.81
CA LYS A 425 -0.69 14.50 33.73
C LYS A 425 -0.98 16.00 33.73
N GLU A 426 -0.87 16.63 34.90
CA GLU A 426 -1.03 18.08 35.00
C GLU A 426 0.06 18.77 34.18
N VAL A 427 -0.35 19.78 33.43
CA VAL A 427 0.56 20.59 32.64
C VAL A 427 0.71 21.98 33.23
N SER A 428 1.92 22.50 33.13
CA SER A 428 2.26 23.87 33.46
C SER A 428 2.82 24.56 32.21
N PRO A 429 2.80 25.90 32.15
CA PRO A 429 3.40 26.62 31.04
C PRO A 429 4.87 26.25 30.82
N GLY A 430 5.24 25.89 29.59
CA GLY A 430 6.58 25.42 29.22
C GLY A 430 6.70 25.18 27.71
N SER A 431 7.82 24.65 27.24
CA SER A 431 7.95 24.24 25.83
C SER A 431 7.18 22.94 25.57
N LEU A 432 6.86 22.65 24.30
CA LEU A 432 6.21 21.38 23.96
C LEU A 432 7.11 20.19 24.32
N GLU A 433 8.43 20.30 24.17
CA GLU A 433 9.34 19.22 24.57
C GLU A 433 9.22 18.93 26.08
N THR A 434 9.14 19.96 26.92
CA THR A 434 8.92 19.79 28.37
C THR A 434 7.57 19.14 28.67
N LEU A 435 6.52 19.52 27.93
CA LEU A 435 5.19 18.93 28.10
C LEU A 435 5.16 17.45 27.68
N LEU A 436 5.83 17.10 26.57
CA LEU A 436 5.87 15.74 26.05
C LEU A 436 6.79 14.83 26.87
N SER A 437 7.91 15.33 27.39
CA SER A 437 8.83 14.55 28.23
C SER A 437 8.16 14.03 29.51
N ILE A 438 7.20 14.79 30.04
CA ILE A 438 6.40 14.38 31.21
C ILE A 438 5.64 13.07 30.93
N VAL A 439 5.35 12.73 29.67
CA VAL A 439 4.47 11.61 29.29
C VAL A 439 5.19 10.54 28.45
N ALA A 440 6.45 10.73 28.03
CA ALA A 440 7.04 9.99 26.90
C ALA A 440 8.46 9.41 27.12
N GLU A 441 8.70 8.55 28.12
CA GLU A 441 10.04 7.97 28.28
C GLU A 441 10.29 6.73 27.38
N GLU A 442 9.31 5.85 27.17
CA GLU A 442 9.60 4.53 26.54
C GLU A 442 9.00 4.30 25.14
N GLU A 443 7.97 5.03 24.71
CA GLU A 443 7.24 4.68 23.47
C GLU A 443 7.79 5.31 22.18
N GLU A 444 7.84 4.52 21.09
CA GLU A 444 8.23 4.98 19.75
C GLU A 444 7.22 5.93 19.11
N GLU A 445 5.94 5.79 19.44
CA GLU A 445 4.85 6.59 18.88
C GLU A 445 3.74 6.73 19.92
N ALA A 446 3.38 7.97 20.27
CA ALA A 446 2.35 8.27 21.26
C ALA A 446 1.51 9.47 20.82
N SER A 447 0.20 9.43 21.09
CA SER A 447 -0.72 10.53 20.80
C SER A 447 -1.18 11.20 22.09
N PHE A 448 -1.22 12.53 22.09
CA PHE A 448 -1.58 13.34 23.25
C PHE A 448 -2.67 14.35 22.92
N ALA A 449 -3.63 14.52 23.83
CA ALA A 449 -4.66 15.56 23.74
C ALA A 449 -4.60 16.44 25.00
N PHE A 450 -4.85 17.74 24.82
CA PHE A 450 -5.06 18.64 25.94
C PHE A 450 -6.47 18.44 26.49
N ALA A 451 -6.63 18.55 27.80
CA ALA A 451 -7.93 18.41 28.47
C ALA A 451 -8.17 19.50 29.52
N ASP A 452 -9.45 19.82 29.75
CA ASP A 452 -9.88 20.71 30.83
C ASP A 452 -9.95 19.99 32.19
N PRO A 453 -10.29 20.67 33.30
CA PRO A 453 -10.43 20.04 34.62
C PRO A 453 -11.49 18.93 34.69
N ALA A 454 -12.44 18.89 33.76
CA ALA A 454 -13.45 17.84 33.63
C ALA A 454 -12.99 16.69 32.71
N TYR A 455 -11.72 16.67 32.31
CA TYR A 455 -11.14 15.70 31.37
C TYR A 455 -11.78 15.71 29.99
N LEU A 456 -12.37 16.84 29.57
CA LEU A 456 -12.90 17.01 28.23
C LEU A 456 -11.80 17.44 27.26
N PRO A 457 -11.72 16.86 26.06
CA PRO A 457 -10.67 17.18 25.09
C PRO A 457 -10.78 18.62 24.60
N LEU A 458 -9.63 19.28 24.47
CA LEU A 458 -9.49 20.65 24.01
C LEU A 458 -8.73 20.70 22.68
N SER A 459 -9.31 21.38 21.70
CA SER A 459 -8.59 21.74 20.49
C SER A 459 -7.61 22.87 20.78
N VAL A 460 -6.37 22.68 20.36
CA VAL A 460 -5.30 23.69 20.40
C VAL A 460 -5.06 24.23 19.01
N LYS A 461 -4.51 25.45 18.89
CA LYS A 461 -4.28 26.09 17.59
C LYS A 461 -2.79 26.19 17.29
N TRP A 462 -2.44 25.97 16.04
CA TRP A 462 -1.08 26.14 15.54
C TRP A 462 -0.99 27.35 14.61
N ILE A 463 -0.08 28.28 14.87
CA ILE A 463 0.10 29.51 14.08
C ILE A 463 1.56 29.61 13.64
N TRP A 464 1.83 29.67 12.34
CA TRP A 464 3.21 29.83 11.84
C TRP A 464 3.73 31.24 12.13
N LYS A 465 4.96 31.35 12.67
CA LYS A 465 5.55 32.64 13.07
C LYS A 465 5.85 33.58 11.89
N ASN A 466 6.28 33.03 10.75
CA ASN A 466 6.64 33.81 9.56
C ASN A 466 5.77 33.40 8.36
N GLY A 467 4.56 33.94 8.30
CA GLY A 467 3.75 33.95 7.08
C GLY A 467 4.06 35.19 6.24
N SER A 468 5.27 35.32 5.69
CA SER A 468 5.57 36.35 4.68
C SER A 468 5.83 35.73 3.32
N GLU A 469 5.25 36.38 2.32
CA GLU A 469 5.27 36.14 0.88
C GLU A 469 6.67 35.75 0.36
N SER A 470 6.83 34.50 -0.08
CA SER A 470 7.88 34.14 -1.05
C SER A 470 7.65 32.71 -1.56
N GLU A 471 6.61 32.57 -2.39
CA GLU A 471 6.54 31.57 -3.48
C GLU A 471 5.49 32.04 -4.52
N SER A 472 5.39 33.35 -4.75
CA SER A 472 4.83 33.91 -5.99
C SER A 472 5.99 34.11 -6.95
N ASN A 473 6.36 33.05 -7.67
CA ASN A 473 6.91 33.08 -9.03
C ASN A 473 7.37 31.67 -9.43
N ALA A 474 6.39 30.84 -9.78
CA ALA A 474 6.52 29.86 -10.85
C ALA A 474 5.09 29.55 -11.29
N GLU A 475 4.73 29.95 -12.51
CA GLU A 475 3.57 29.41 -13.20
C GLU A 475 3.77 27.89 -13.31
N SER A 476 3.23 27.13 -12.36
CA SER A 476 3.01 25.71 -12.52
C SER A 476 1.51 25.49 -12.62
N THR A 477 1.10 24.93 -13.75
CA THR A 477 -0.26 24.50 -14.08
C THR A 477 -0.75 23.33 -13.21
N GLN A 478 -0.11 23.06 -12.07
CA GLN A 478 -0.52 22.01 -11.15
C GLN A 478 -1.58 22.54 -10.17
N PRO A 479 -2.61 21.73 -9.82
CA PRO A 479 -3.61 22.13 -8.86
C PRO A 479 -2.94 22.47 -7.52
N LYS A 480 -3.07 23.72 -7.05
CA LYS A 480 -2.60 24.16 -5.74
C LYS A 480 -3.25 23.29 -4.66
N VAL A 481 -2.47 22.46 -3.99
CA VAL A 481 -2.92 21.75 -2.80
C VAL A 481 -3.10 22.77 -1.68
N LEU A 482 -4.35 23.13 -1.36
CA LEU A 482 -4.66 23.79 -0.07
C LEU A 482 -4.17 22.88 1.05
N GLY A 483 -3.33 23.40 1.96
CA GLY A 483 -2.80 22.68 3.11
C GLY A 483 -1.87 23.54 3.98
N PRO A 484 -1.35 22.99 5.10
CA PRO A 484 -0.49 23.70 6.05
C PRO A 484 0.83 24.22 5.46
N SER A 485 1.19 23.72 4.27
CA SER A 485 2.35 24.15 3.48
C SER A 485 2.10 25.43 2.67
N SER A 486 0.86 25.68 2.24
CA SER A 486 0.45 26.81 1.40
C SER A 486 -0.31 27.89 2.17
N GLU A 487 -0.94 27.54 3.30
CA GLU A 487 -1.67 28.47 4.16
C GLU A 487 -0.99 28.59 5.54
N PRO A 488 -0.82 29.80 6.10
CA PRO A 488 -0.10 29.97 7.36
C PRO A 488 -0.91 29.67 8.65
N GLY A 489 -2.15 29.17 8.57
CA GLY A 489 -3.00 28.93 9.75
C GLY A 489 -3.69 30.21 10.27
N PRO A 490 -4.47 30.14 11.37
CA PRO A 490 -4.41 29.14 12.46
C PRO A 490 -5.01 27.77 12.11
N TRP A 491 -4.32 26.70 12.50
CA TRP A 491 -4.76 25.31 12.31
C TRP A 491 -5.26 24.70 13.61
N ASN A 492 -6.49 24.18 13.63
CA ASN A 492 -7.01 23.48 14.80
C ASN A 492 -6.42 22.06 14.86
N LEU A 493 -5.83 21.73 16.00
CA LEU A 493 -5.26 20.43 16.31
C LEU A 493 -6.13 19.73 17.35
N GLU A 494 -6.52 18.50 17.07
CA GLU A 494 -7.23 17.65 18.03
C GLU A 494 -6.26 16.90 18.96
N PHE A 495 -5.02 16.68 18.52
CA PHE A 495 -3.98 15.99 19.29
C PHE A 495 -2.60 16.25 18.68
N ILE A 496 -1.57 15.92 19.44
CA ILE A 496 -0.15 15.96 19.07
C ILE A 496 0.37 14.52 19.07
N VAL A 497 1.04 14.11 18.00
CA VAL A 497 1.65 12.79 17.86
C VAL A 497 3.15 12.92 18.05
N TYR A 498 3.68 12.39 19.13
CA TYR A 498 5.11 12.22 19.30
C TYR A 498 5.59 10.97 18.58
N ARG A 499 6.71 11.06 17.86
CA ARG A 499 7.38 9.89 17.27
C ARG A 499 8.88 9.94 17.52
N LYS A 500 9.46 8.80 17.90
CA LYS A 500 10.92 8.58 17.94
C LYS A 500 11.56 8.50 16.55
N ILE A 501 10.79 8.75 15.48
CA ILE A 501 11.35 9.00 14.16
C ILE A 501 11.94 10.41 14.16
N LEU A 502 13.28 10.47 14.16
CA LEU A 502 14.04 11.73 14.28
C LEU A 502 13.75 12.49 15.60
N ASN A 503 13.15 11.84 16.60
CA ASN A 503 12.70 12.42 17.88
C ASN A 503 11.90 13.73 17.72
N ARG A 504 10.88 13.72 16.85
CA ARG A 504 10.06 14.91 16.57
C ARG A 504 8.60 14.75 16.98
N ALA A 505 8.02 15.86 17.40
CA ALA A 505 6.58 16.00 17.51
C ALA A 505 5.98 16.27 16.13
N TYR A 506 4.88 15.60 15.83
CA TYR A 506 4.08 15.78 14.64
C TYR A 506 2.67 16.19 15.06
N ALA A 507 2.11 17.17 14.36
CA ALA A 507 0.71 17.53 14.49
C ALA A 507 -0.08 16.91 13.35
N GLU A 508 -1.31 16.47 13.62
CA GLU A 508 -2.21 16.12 12.53
C GLU A 508 -3.26 17.19 12.36
N ILE A 509 -3.39 17.62 11.12
CA ILE A 509 -4.26 18.71 10.71
C ILE A 509 -5.28 18.13 9.75
N ARG A 510 -6.55 18.35 10.06
CA ARG A 510 -7.67 17.98 9.19
C ARG A 510 -8.30 19.24 8.61
N ILE A 511 -8.44 19.28 7.29
CA ILE A 511 -9.07 20.40 6.58
C ILE A 511 -10.09 19.80 5.63
N LYS A 512 -11.38 19.89 5.99
CA LYS A 512 -12.47 19.24 5.24
C LYS A 512 -12.20 17.73 5.10
N ASP A 513 -11.97 17.26 3.89
CA ASP A 513 -11.68 15.89 3.50
C ASP A 513 -10.18 15.59 3.35
N LYS A 514 -9.31 16.57 3.62
CA LYS A 514 -7.86 16.44 3.57
C LYS A 514 -7.25 16.20 4.95
N TYR A 515 -6.15 15.46 4.94
CA TYR A 515 -5.45 15.04 6.13
C TYR A 515 -3.95 15.22 5.97
N PHE A 516 -3.34 15.93 6.92
CA PHE A 516 -1.92 16.24 6.91
C PHE A 516 -1.27 15.79 8.21
N VAL A 517 -0.07 15.24 8.11
CA VAL A 517 0.85 15.03 9.23
C VAL A 517 2.02 15.96 8.99
N VAL A 518 2.27 16.89 9.91
CA VAL A 518 3.35 17.87 9.78
C VAL A 518 4.24 17.80 11.01
N SER A 519 5.57 17.83 10.84
CA SER A 519 6.42 18.04 12.01
C SER A 519 6.18 19.45 12.53
N VAL A 520 6.32 19.56 13.83
CA VAL A 520 6.09 20.80 14.54
C VAL A 520 7.26 21.08 15.46
N LYS A 521 7.90 22.22 15.24
CA LYS A 521 8.91 22.78 16.13
C LYS A 521 8.30 24.03 16.80
N PRO A 522 7.62 23.87 17.94
CA PRO A 522 7.01 25.00 18.60
C PRO A 522 8.11 25.92 19.10
N SER A 523 7.98 27.17 18.72
CA SER A 523 8.83 28.21 19.24
C SER A 523 8.42 28.64 20.64
N TYR A 524 7.10 28.74 20.86
CA TYR A 524 6.50 28.98 22.17
C TYR A 524 5.17 28.23 22.31
N VAL A 525 4.83 27.84 23.54
CA VAL A 525 3.47 27.46 23.91
C VAL A 525 2.82 28.69 24.53
N VAL A 526 1.85 29.26 23.83
CA VAL A 526 1.14 30.47 24.24
C VAL A 526 -0.17 30.06 24.91
N TRP A 527 -0.30 30.37 26.19
CA TRP A 527 -1.54 30.16 26.94
C TRP A 527 -2.46 31.36 26.69
N SER A 528 -3.52 31.12 25.93
CA SER A 528 -4.45 32.16 25.52
C SER A 528 -5.56 32.31 26.55
N LYS A 529 -5.57 33.48 27.20
CA LYS A 529 -6.75 34.03 27.86
C LYS A 529 -7.82 34.21 26.79
N ASN A 530 -8.88 33.41 26.87
CA ASN A 530 -10.10 33.71 26.12
C ASN A 530 -10.72 34.99 26.64
#